data_AF-A0A9D2W0Q7-F1
#
_entry.id   AF-A0A9D2W0Q7-F1
#
_cell.length_a   1.000
_cell.length_b   1.000
_cell.length_c   1.000
_cell.angle_alpha   90.00
_cell.angle_beta   90.00
_cell.angle_gamma   90.00
#
_symmetry.space_group_name_H-M   'P 1'
#
loop_
_entity.id
_entity.type
_entity.pdbx_description
1 polymer ?
#
loop_
_entity_poly.entity_id
_entity_poly.type
_entity_poly.pdbx_seq_one_letter_code
_entity_poly.pdbx_strand_id
1 'polypeptide(L)' 'SCTPKGKIILNTELIKAPRPCIEYVITHEMCHLLHPDHTAAFFTLLETEMPDWRRWKDKLERFMM' A
#
# COMPACT_ATOMS: atom_id res chain seq x y z
N SER A 1 0.95 8.21 0.19
CA SER A 1 1.67 8.70 -1.00
C SER A 1 3.16 8.69 -0.75
N CYS A 2 3.95 8.49 -1.81
CA CYS A 2 5.40 8.53 -1.77
C CYS A 2 5.92 9.69 -2.63
N THR A 3 6.83 10.48 -2.09
CA THR A 3 7.46 11.58 -2.83
C THR A 3 8.64 11.07 -3.68
N PRO A 4 9.05 11.80 -4.73
CA PRO A 4 10.22 11.44 -5.53
C PRO A 4 11.54 11.37 -4.73
N LYS A 5 11.59 11.98 -3.54
CA LYS A 5 12.75 11.94 -2.62
C LYS A 5 12.70 10.75 -1.66
N GLY A 6 11.76 9.81 -1.85
CA GLY A 6 11.61 8.62 -1.01
C GLY A 6 10.88 8.85 0.33
N LYS A 7 10.25 10.00 0.53
CA LYS A 7 9.42 10.24 1.72
C LYS A 7 8.06 9.60 1.57
N ILE A 8 7.72 8.67 2.46
CA ILE A 8 6.38 8.07 2.59
C ILE A 8 5.52 8.96 3.49
N ILE A 9 4.30 9.25 3.04
CA ILE A 9 3.30 10.06 3.73
C ILE A 9 2.02 9.22 3.87
N LEU A 10 1.58 9.01 5.11
CA LEU A 10 0.38 8.24 5.43
C LEU A 10 -0.69 9.16 6.04
N ASN A 11 -1.95 8.83 5.78
CA ASN A 11 -3.08 9.46 6.47
C ASN A 11 -3.11 8.97 7.92
N THR A 12 -3.20 9.88 8.90
CA THR A 12 -3.26 9.52 10.33
C THR A 12 -4.50 8.70 10.68
N GLU A 13 -5.60 8.87 9.95
CA GLU A 13 -6.83 8.09 10.13
C GLU A 13 -6.62 6.60 9.84
N LEU A 14 -5.56 6.25 9.09
CA LEU A 14 -5.18 4.86 8.83
C LEU A 14 -4.94 4.07 10.13
N ILE A 15 -4.59 4.72 11.24
CA ILE A 15 -4.41 4.07 12.54
C ILE A 15 -5.67 3.35 13.04
N LYS A 16 -6.85 3.74 12.54
CA LYS A 16 -8.15 3.14 12.89
C LYS A 16 -8.43 1.87 12.08
N ALA A 17 -7.73 1.67 10.96
CA ALA A 17 -7.94 0.52 10.10
C ALA A 17 -7.39 -0.76 10.76
N PRO A 18 -7.93 -1.94 10.39
CA PRO A 18 -7.35 -3.21 10.81
C PRO A 18 -5.86 -3.28 10.44
N ARG A 19 -5.03 -3.80 11.35
CA ARG A 19 -3.57 -3.89 11.16
C ARG A 19 -3.13 -4.42 9.78
N PRO A 20 -3.71 -5.50 9.22
CA PRO A 20 -3.32 -5.98 7.89
C PRO A 20 -3.58 -4.96 6.75
N CYS A 21 -4.59 -4.10 6.90
CA CYS A 21 -4.85 -3.03 5.95
C CYS A 21 -3.79 -1.92 6.05
N ILE A 22 -3.28 -1.65 7.26
CA ILE A 22 -2.18 -0.70 7.47
C ILE A 22 -0.90 -1.24 6.84
N GLU A 23 -0.59 -2.53 7.07
CA GLU A 23 0.56 -3.22 6.47
C GLU A 23 0.48 -3.20 4.94
N TYR A 24 -0.71 -3.38 4.37
CA TYR A 24 -0.95 -3.22 2.93
C TYR A 24 -0.58 -1.82 2.42
N VAL A 25 -1.06 -0.75 3.06
CA VAL A 25 -0.73 0.62 2.63
C VAL A 25 0.76 0.90 2.76
N ILE A 26 1.40 0.48 3.85
CA ILE A 26 2.85 0.66 4.02
C ILE A 26 3.61 -0.06 2.89
N THR A 27 3.27 -1.32 2.62
CA THR A 27 3.92 -2.11 1.56
C THR A 27 3.71 -1.48 0.19
N HIS A 28 2.50 -0.98 -0.09
CA HIS A 28 2.18 -0.24 -1.31
C HIS A 28 3.06 1.00 -1.49
N GLU A 29 3.20 1.81 -0.44
CA GLU A 29 4.04 3.02 -0.47
C GLU A 29 5.53 2.70 -0.55
N MET A 30 5.99 1.58 0.02
CA MET A 30 7.36 1.10 -0.13
C MET A 30 7.64 0.65 -1.57
N CYS A 31 6.68 0.01 -2.26
CA CYS A 31 6.82 -0.37 -3.66
C CYS A 31 7.05 0.86 -4.56
N HIS A 32 6.48 2.02 -4.20
CA HIS A 32 6.71 3.28 -4.92
C HIS A 32 8.16 3.79 -4.87
N LEU A 33 9.01 3.29 -3.97
CA LEU A 33 10.44 3.62 -3.94
C LEU A 33 11.20 3.01 -5.13
N LEU A 34 10.72 1.90 -5.67
CA LEU A 34 11.34 1.19 -6.81
C LEU A 34 10.54 1.39 -8.11
N HIS A 35 9.21 1.47 -8.00
CA HIS A 35 8.30 1.62 -9.12
C HIS A 35 7.34 2.80 -8.85
N PRO A 36 7.68 4.02 -9.31
CA PRO A 36 6.90 5.21 -9.01
C PRO A 36 5.43 5.13 -9.46
N ASP A 37 5.18 4.43 -10.56
CA ASP A 37 3.85 4.23 -11.13
C ASP A 37 3.35 2.79 -10.95
N HIS A 38 2.03 2.60 -10.92
CA HIS A 38 1.35 1.30 -10.82
C HIS A 38 1.44 0.47 -12.12
N THR A 39 2.67 0.20 -12.56
CA THR A 39 2.97 -0.64 -13.73
C THR A 39 2.88 -2.13 -13.39
N ALA A 40 3.02 -3.01 -14.39
CA ALA A 40 3.12 -4.44 -14.15
C ALA A 40 4.26 -4.80 -13.18
N ALA A 41 5.41 -4.12 -13.27
CA ALA A 41 6.53 -4.34 -12.36
C ALA A 41 6.18 -3.98 -10.91
N PHE A 42 5.42 -2.89 -10.70
CA PHE A 42 4.88 -2.54 -9.37
C PHE A 42 4.02 -3.66 -8.80
N PHE A 43 3.05 -4.14 -9.58
CA PHE A 43 2.12 -5.16 -9.09
C PHE A 43 2.82 -6.51 -8.86
N THR A 44 3.79 -6.87 -9.69
CA THR A 44 4.62 -8.06 -9.46
C THR A 44 5.40 -7.96 -8.15
N LEU A 45 6.01 -6.80 -7.86
CA LEU A 45 6.71 -6.59 -6.60
C LEU A 45 5.74 -6.64 -5.41
N LEU A 46 4.61 -5.94 -5.49
CA LEU A 46 3.60 -5.92 -4.43
C LEU A 46 3.04 -7.33 -4.14
N GLU A 47 2.77 -8.12 -5.18
CA GLU A 47 2.31 -9.51 -5.06
C GLU A 47 3.40 -10.41 -4.44
N THR A 48 4.68 -10.15 -4.74
CA THR A 48 5.81 -10.88 -4.16
C THR A 48 5.97 -10.59 -2.67
N GLU A 49 5.90 -9.32 -2.27
CA GLU A 49 6.05 -8.89 -0.88
C GLU A 49 4.80 -9.15 -0.04
N MET A 50 3.61 -9.10 -0.65
CA MET A 50 2.33 -9.32 0.01
C MET A 50 1.33 -10.02 -0.91
N PRO A 51 1.34 -11.36 -1.01
CA PRO A 51 0.45 -12.12 -1.91
C PRO A 51 -1.04 -11.86 -1.68
N ASP A 52 -1.45 -11.60 -0.43
CA ASP A 52 -2.86 -11.34 -0.08
C ASP A 52 -3.27 -9.86 -0.22
N TRP A 53 -2.46 -8.99 -0.85
CA TRP A 53 -2.69 -7.54 -0.84
C TRP A 53 -4.08 -7.14 -1.35
N ARG A 54 -4.62 -7.88 -2.34
CA ARG A 54 -5.96 -7.62 -2.92
C ARG A 54 -7.05 -7.74 -1.87
N ARG A 55 -6.97 -8.76 -1.00
CA ARG A 55 -7.91 -8.97 0.11
C ARG A 55 -7.88 -7.79 1.08
N TRP A 56 -6.68 -7.28 1.39
CA TRP A 56 -6.50 -6.17 2.32
C TRP A 56 -6.89 -4.83 1.72
N LYS A 57 -6.64 -4.63 0.43
CA LYS A 57 -7.16 -3.49 -0.33
C LYS A 57 -8.68 -3.44 -0.26
N ASP A 58 -9.36 -4.53 -0.62
CA ASP A 58 -10.82 -4.57 -0.63
C ASP A 58 -11.40 -4.36 0.78
N LYS A 59 -10.76 -4.92 1.81
CA LYS A 59 -11.16 -4.71 3.20
C LYS A 59 -10.96 -3.26 3.64
N LEU A 60 -9.86 -2.63 3.25
CA LEU A 60 -9.58 -1.22 3.53
C LEU A 60 -10.61 -0.32 2.85
N GLU A 61 -10.92 -0.55 1.57
CA GLU A 61 -11.92 0.22 0.83
C GLU A 61 -13.29 0.15 1.48
N ARG A 62 -13.71 -1.03 1.97
CA ARG A 62 -14.96 -1.19 2.73
C ARG A 62 -14.94 -0.54 4.11
N PHE A 63 -13.76 -0.41 4.74
CA PHE A 63 -13.62 0.24 6.04
C PHE A 63 -13.66 1.76 5.95
N MET A 64 -13.22 2.33 4.82
CA MET A 64 -13.12 3.79 4.60
C MET A 64 -14.33 4.40 3.87
N MET A 65 -15.31 3.58 3.46
CA MET A 65 -16.65 4.05 3.05
C MET A 65 -17.48 4.44 4.27
#